data_AF-A0A6B3W020-F1
#
_entry.id   AF-A0A6B3W020-F1
#
_cell.length_a   1.000
_cell.length_b   1.000
_cell.length_c   1.000
_cell.angle_alpha   90.00
_cell.angle_beta   90.00
_cell.angle_gamma   90.00
#
_symmetry.space_group_name_H-M   'P 1'
#
loop_
_entity.id
_entity.type
_entity.pdbx_description
1 polymer ?
#
loop_
_entity_poly.entity_id
_entity_poly.type
_entity_poly.pdbx_seq_one_letter_code
_entity_poly.pdbx_strand_id
1 'polypeptide(L)' 'MGMLQLYKRFKKGERFKGINEIDLRKLPIKQPADLVGPSLIMQEMAKKHAKTLKN' A
#
# COMPACT_ATOMS: atom_id res chain seq x y z
N MET A 1 9.28 7.71 3.48
CA MET A 1 10.09 6.49 3.30
C MET A 1 9.82 5.97 1.90
N GLY A 2 10.83 5.59 1.11
CA GLY A 2 10.60 5.01 -0.24
C GLY A 2 10.32 3.51 -0.20
N MET A 3 9.75 2.93 -1.28
CA MET A 3 9.42 1.49 -1.38
C MET A 3 10.59 0.57 -1.01
N LEU A 4 11.80 0.91 -1.44
CA LEU A 4 12.99 0.09 -1.19
C LEU A 4 13.30 -0.03 0.31
N GLN A 5 13.07 1.03 1.09
CA GLN A 5 13.28 0.99 2.55
C GLN A 5 12.18 0.18 3.24
N LEU A 6 10.92 0.32 2.82
CA LEU A 6 9.81 -0.49 3.31
C LEU A 6 10.07 -1.99 3.06
N TYR A 7 10.51 -2.34 1.86
CA TYR A 7 10.84 -3.71 1.50
C TYR A 7 12.00 -4.28 2.34
N LYS A 8 13.06 -3.49 2.57
CA LYS A 8 14.18 -3.89 3.44
C LYS A 8 13.74 -4.16 4.88
N ARG A 9 12.84 -3.33 5.43
CA ARG A 9 12.30 -3.51 6.80
C ARG A 9 11.41 -4.75 6.87
N PHE A 10 10.54 -4.95 5.89
CA PHE A 10 9.73 -6.17 5.77
C PHE A 10 10.61 -7.43 5.73
N LYS A 11 11.68 -7.44 4.91
CA LYS A 11 12.62 -8.58 4.86
C LYS A 11 13.33 -8.87 6.19
N LYS A 12 13.52 -7.84 7.03
CA LYS A 12 14.10 -8.00 8.38
C LYS A 12 13.09 -8.51 9.41
N GLY A 13 11.83 -8.72 9.02
CA GLY A 13 10.76 -9.14 9.92
C GLY A 13 10.18 -8.01 10.77
N GLU A 14 10.51 -6.75 10.46
CA GLU A 14 9.90 -5.61 11.14
C GLU A 14 8.40 -5.55 10.78
N ARG A 15 7.55 -5.51 11.81
CA ARG A 15 6.10 -5.32 11.66
C ARG A 15 5.76 -3.85 11.84
N PHE A 16 5.02 -3.30 10.89
CA PHE A 16 4.48 -1.95 10.99
C PHE A 16 3.25 -1.98 11.90
N LYS A 17 3.15 -1.08 12.88
CA LYS A 17 1.99 -1.04 13.81
C LYS A 17 0.76 -0.40 13.16
N GLY A 18 0.95 0.38 12.11
CA GLY A 18 -0.13 1.04 11.38
C GLY A 18 0.32 1.59 10.03
N ILE A 19 -0.66 1.85 9.15
CA ILE A 19 -0.43 2.40 7.80
C ILE A 19 0.22 3.78 7.84
N ASN A 20 0.01 4.54 8.91
CA ASN A 20 0.59 5.84 9.19
C ASN A 20 2.13 5.83 9.37
N GLU A 21 2.74 4.65 9.58
CA GLU A 21 4.21 4.49 9.52
C GLU A 21 4.74 4.39 8.08
N ILE A 22 3.83 4.22 7.12
CA ILE A 22 4.10 4.15 5.69
C ILE A 22 3.74 5.50 5.07
N ASP A 23 4.75 6.19 4.55
CA ASP A 23 4.56 7.45 3.84
C ASP A 23 4.01 7.18 2.43
N LEU A 24 2.70 6.96 2.33
CA LEU A 24 2.01 6.65 1.08
C LEU A 24 2.22 7.72 0.00
N ARG A 25 2.47 8.98 0.38
CA ARG A 25 2.77 10.09 -0.53
C ARG A 25 4.08 9.90 -1.30
N LYS A 26 4.99 9.08 -0.79
CA LYS A 26 6.26 8.71 -1.45
C LYS A 26 6.19 7.40 -2.21
N LEU A 27 5.00 6.78 -2.26
CA LEU A 27 4.74 5.59 -3.04
C LEU A 27 4.05 6.00 -4.35
N PRO A 28 4.36 5.36 -5.47
CA PRO A 28 3.71 5.66 -6.75
C PRO A 28 2.30 5.02 -6.82
N ILE A 29 1.48 5.26 -5.80
CA ILE A 29 0.10 4.75 -5.70
C ILE A 29 -0.82 5.82 -6.28
N LYS A 30 -1.49 5.50 -7.39
CA LYS A 30 -2.46 6.39 -8.01
C LYS A 30 -3.89 6.02 -7.63
N GLN A 31 -4.12 4.75 -7.33
CA GLN A 31 -5.42 4.22 -6.97
C GLN A 31 -5.30 3.08 -5.92
N PRO A 32 -6.37 2.82 -5.15
CA PRO A 32 -6.40 1.75 -4.14
C PRO A 32 -6.04 0.37 -4.69
N ALA A 33 -6.32 0.10 -5.97
CA ALA A 33 -5.97 -1.16 -6.62
C ALA A 33 -4.44 -1.37 -6.73
N ASP A 34 -3.64 -0.30 -6.76
CA ASP A 34 -2.18 -0.39 -6.88
C ASP A 34 -1.52 -0.89 -5.58
N LEU A 35 -2.25 -0.82 -4.45
CA LEU A 35 -1.84 -1.39 -3.17
C LEU A 35 -2.04 -2.91 -3.10
N VAL A 36 -2.76 -3.46 -4.06
CA VAL A 36 -3.12 -4.86 -4.12
C VAL A 36 -2.25 -5.55 -5.16
N GLY A 37 -1.87 -6.80 -4.89
CA GLY A 37 -1.16 -7.63 -5.87
C GLY A 37 -1.96 -7.85 -7.17
N PRO A 38 -1.42 -8.63 -8.13
CA PRO A 38 -1.98 -8.78 -9.48
C PRO A 38 -3.33 -9.53 -9.56
N SER A 39 -3.95 -9.86 -8.41
CA SER A 39 -5.24 -10.54 -8.37
C SER A 39 -6.37 -9.59 -8.78
N LEU A 40 -7.03 -9.91 -9.90
CA LEU A 40 -8.15 -9.15 -10.44
C LEU A 40 -9.30 -9.01 -9.44
N ILE A 41 -9.63 -10.10 -8.73
CA ILE A 41 -10.71 -10.10 -7.72
C ILE A 41 -10.38 -9.13 -6.59
N MET A 42 -9.13 -9.15 -6.10
CA MET A 42 -8.73 -8.26 -5.01
C MET A 42 -8.65 -6.80 -5.48
N GLN A 43 -8.26 -6.54 -6.72
CA GLN A 43 -8.26 -5.18 -7.28
C GLN A 43 -9.68 -4.62 -7.39
N GLU A 44 -10.65 -5.41 -7.86
CA GLU A 44 -12.06 -5.00 -7.93
C GLU A 44 -12.67 -4.75 -6.53
N MET A 45 -12.34 -5.60 -5.55
CA MET A 45 -12.74 -5.34 -4.16
C MET A 45 -12.13 -4.05 -3.63
N ALA A 46 -10.83 -3.80 -3.86
CA ALA A 46 -10.19 -2.57 -3.42
C ALA A 46 -10.79 -1.33 -4.07
N LYS A 47 -11.10 -1.36 -5.37
CA LYS A 47 -11.81 -0.26 -6.05
C LYS A 47 -13.19 -0.01 -5.45
N LYS A 48 -13.95 -1.07 -5.15
CA LYS A 48 -15.32 -0.97 -4.61
C LYS A 48 -15.36 -0.44 -3.18
N HIS A 49 -14.40 -0.84 -2.35
CA HIS A 49 -14.42 -0.56 -0.91
C HIS A 49 -13.57 0.65 -0.49
N ALA A 50 -12.63 1.08 -1.32
CA ALA A 50 -11.85 2.28 -1.03
C ALA A 50 -12.70 3.53 -1.30
N LYS A 51 -13.43 3.95 -0.26
CA LYS A 51 -14.37 5.07 -0.33
C LYS A 51 -13.71 6.40 -0.71
N THR A 52 -12.42 6.57 -0.41
CA THR A 52 -11.60 7.73 -0.82
C THR A 52 -10.16 7.46 -0.40
N LEU A 53 -9.25 7.31 -1.36
CA LEU A 53 -7.83 7.55 -1.12
C LEU A 53 -7.61 9.04 -1.41
N LYS A 54 -8.07 9.90 -0.48
CA LYS A 54 -7.78 11.34 -0.55
C LYS A 54 -6.37 11.54 -0.02
N ASN A 55 -5.47 11.94 -0.92
CA ASN A 55 -4.10 12.35 -0.61
C ASN A 55 -4.05 13.57 0.32
#